data_AF-A0A0C5B9V6-F1
#
_entry.id   AF-A0A0C5B9V6-F1
#
_cell.length_a   1.000
_cell.length_b   1.000
_cell.length_c   1.000
_cell.angle_alpha   90.00
_cell.angle_beta   90.00
_cell.angle_gamma   90.00
#
_symmetry.space_group_name_H-M   'P 1'
#
loop_
_entity.id
_entity.type
_entity.pdbx_description
1 polymer ?
#
loop_
_entity_poly.entity_id
_entity_poly.type
_entity_poly.pdbx_seq_one_letter_code
_entity_poly.pdbx_strand_id
1 'polypeptide(L)' 'MSLATTVIAEASTHAQLPFPAIVFPLIAVAAFTALAIVTWSYRDVANRHAHKTAVGSHDQHGHGH' A
#
# COMPACT_ATOMS: atom_id res chain seq x y z
N MET A 1 -15.38 -9.97 39.95
CA MET A 1 -15.43 -9.19 38.69
C MET A 1 -14.15 -9.48 37.93
N SER A 2 -14.24 -10.06 36.73
CA SER A 2 -13.07 -10.50 35.94
C SER A 2 -12.56 -9.34 35.07
N LEU A 3 -11.26 -9.34 34.74
CA LEU A 3 -10.67 -8.38 33.79
C LEU A 3 -11.37 -8.44 32.42
N ALA A 4 -11.85 -9.61 32.01
CA ALA A 4 -12.65 -9.73 30.80
C ALA A 4 -13.96 -8.93 30.92
N THR A 5 -14.59 -8.95 32.09
CA THR A 5 -15.82 -8.20 32.35
C THR A 5 -15.59 -6.69 32.36
N THR A 6 -14.44 -6.23 32.87
CA THR A 6 -14.09 -4.80 32.86
C THR A 6 -13.75 -4.30 31.46
N VAL A 7 -13.01 -5.06 30.65
CA VAL A 7 -12.70 -4.69 29.26
C VAL A 7 -13.96 -4.62 28.40
N ILE A 8 -14.89 -5.56 28.57
CA ILE A 8 -16.17 -5.54 27.83
C ILE A 8 -17.04 -4.36 28.27
N ALA A 9 -17.07 -4.05 29.57
CA ALA A 9 -17.80 -2.89 30.09
C ALA A 9 -17.24 -1.57 29.55
N GLU A 10 -15.92 -1.38 29.57
CA GLU A 10 -15.22 -0.22 28.98
C GLU A 10 -15.45 -0.10 27.47
N ALA A 11 -15.49 -1.23 26.74
CA ALA A 11 -15.84 -1.24 25.32
C ALA A 11 -17.31 -0.85 25.06
N SER A 12 -18.22 -1.14 26.00
CA SER A 12 -19.64 -0.77 25.91
C SER A 12 -19.95 0.68 26.32
N THR A 13 -19.08 1.32 27.12
CA THR A 13 -19.18 2.75 27.46
C THR A 13 -18.56 3.66 26.41
N HIS A 14 -18.02 3.10 25.32
CA HIS A 14 -17.58 3.89 24.17
C HIS A 14 -18.79 4.63 23.60
N ALA A 15 -18.71 5.95 23.69
CA ALA A 15 -19.62 6.92 23.11
C ALA A 15 -20.18 6.39 21.79
N GLN A 16 -21.51 6.35 21.69
CA GLN A 16 -22.24 5.98 20.49
C GLN A 16 -21.66 6.77 19.32
N LEU A 17 -20.77 6.12 18.56
CA LEU A 17 -20.06 6.80 17.50
C LEU A 17 -21.11 7.26 16.50
N PRO A 18 -21.07 8.52 16.05
CA PRO A 18 -22.05 9.02 15.08
C PRO A 18 -21.95 8.30 13.72
N PHE A 19 -20.99 7.38 13.57
CA PHE A 19 -20.72 6.61 12.38
C PHE A 19 -20.54 5.12 12.72
N PRO A 20 -20.90 4.23 11.78
CA PRO A 20 -20.79 2.79 11.99
C PRO A 20 -19.32 2.36 12.15
N ALA A 21 -19.07 1.36 13.00
CA ALA A 21 -17.73 0.88 13.34
C ALA A 21 -16.89 0.45 12.11
N ILE A 22 -17.54 0.09 11.00
CA ILE A 22 -16.88 -0.28 9.74
C ILE A 22 -16.10 0.87 9.08
N VAL A 23 -16.37 2.12 9.44
CA VAL A 23 -15.70 3.29 8.84
C VAL A 23 -14.21 3.34 9.22
N PHE A 24 -13.85 2.94 10.44
CA PHE A 24 -12.45 2.91 10.87
C PHE A 24 -11.55 1.99 10.02
N PRO A 25 -11.87 0.70 9.84
CA PRO A 25 -11.07 -0.16 8.99
C PRO A 25 -11.13 0.28 7.52
N LEU A 26 -12.26 0.85 7.07
CA LEU A 26 -12.37 1.39 5.70
C LEU A 26 -11.38 2.54 5.46
N ILE A 27 -11.26 3.48 6.39
CA ILE A 27 -10.27 4.57 6.30
C ILE A 27 -8.84 4.00 6.31
N ALA A 28 -8.55 3.02 7.16
CA ALA A 28 -7.24 2.37 7.20
C ALA A 28 -6.91 1.71 5.84
N VAL A 29 -7.83 0.90 5.29
CA VAL A 29 -7.67 0.27 3.98
C VAL A 29 -7.50 1.32 2.88
N ALA A 30 -8.27 2.40 2.91
CA ALA A 30 -8.14 3.48 1.93
C ALA A 30 -6.76 4.15 1.99
N ALA A 31 -6.26 4.45 3.19
CA ALA A 31 -4.94 5.04 3.40
C ALA A 31 -3.81 4.12 2.91
N PHE A 32 -3.84 2.84 3.31
CA PHE A 32 -2.84 1.85 2.85
C PHE A 32 -2.90 1.61 1.34
N THR A 33 -4.09 1.57 0.75
CA THR A 33 -4.27 1.41 -0.69
C THR A 33 -3.73 2.63 -1.45
N ALA A 34 -4.00 3.84 -0.98
CA ALA A 34 -3.44 5.05 -1.56
C ALA A 34 -1.91 5.05 -1.54
N LEU A 35 -1.31 4.67 -0.41
CA LEU A 35 0.14 4.52 -0.28
C LEU A 35 0.69 3.44 -1.22
N ALA A 36 0.00 2.29 -1.33
CA ALA A 36 0.40 1.20 -2.23
C ALA A 36 0.41 1.64 -3.71
N ILE A 37 -0.60 2.41 -4.13
CA ILE A 37 -0.66 2.98 -5.49
C ILE A 37 0.53 3.91 -5.74
N VAL A 38 0.85 4.80 -4.79
CA VAL A 38 2.00 5.70 -4.90
C VAL A 38 3.30 4.91 -5.07
N THR A 39 3.54 3.89 -4.24
CA THR A 39 4.72 3.04 -4.36
C THR A 39 4.78 2.30 -5.71
N TRP A 40 3.64 1.81 -6.21
CA TRP A 40 3.56 1.13 -7.49
C TRP A 40 3.83 2.06 -8.68
N SER A 41 3.44 3.33 -8.62
CA SER A 41 3.76 4.32 -9.66
C SER A 41 5.27 4.46 -9.87
N TYR A 42 6.07 4.46 -8.81
CA TYR A 42 7.53 4.47 -8.94
C TYR A 42 8.08 3.15 -9.48
N ARG A 43 7.49 2.02 -9.09
CA ARG A 43 7.89 0.68 -9.56
C ARG A 43 7.60 0.47 -11.04
N ASP A 44 6.45 0.93 -11.54
CA ASP A 44 6.09 0.85 -12.97
C ASP A 44 7.12 1.61 -13.84
N VAL A 45 7.58 2.78 -13.38
CA VAL A 45 8.60 3.57 -14.07
C VAL A 45 9.95 2.84 -14.12
N ALA A 46 10.38 2.19 -13.04
CA ALA A 46 11.61 1.39 -13.04
C ALA A 46 11.52 0.19 -14.00
N ASN A 47 10.34 -0.45 -14.07
CA ASN A 47 10.08 -1.55 -14.99
C ASN A 47 10.16 -1.13 -16.47
N ARG A 48 9.79 0.12 -16.79
CA ARG A 48 9.93 0.69 -18.15
C ARG A 48 11.35 1.11 -18.49
N HIS A 49 12.20 1.41 -17.51
CA HIS A 49 13.60 1.74 -17.75
C HIS A 49 14.48 0.51 -18.02
N ALA A 50 14.10 -0.67 -17.52
CA ALA A 50 14.79 -1.93 -17.82
C ALA A 50 14.73 -2.31 -19.32
N HIS A 51 13.60 -2.01 -19.99
CA HIS A 51 13.45 -2.31 -21.42
C HIS A 51 14.32 -1.44 -22.34
N LYS A 52 14.81 -0.28 -21.89
CA LYS A 52 15.69 0.58 -22.71
C LYS A 52 17.19 0.33 -22.48
N THR A 53 17.58 -0.27 -21.36
CA THR A 53 18.98 -0.65 -21.09
C THR A 53 19.33 -2.06 -21.58
N ALA A 54 18.36 -2.96 -21.68
CA ALA A 54 18.59 -4.32 -22.19
C ALA A 54 18.73 -4.41 -23.73
N VAL A 55 18.15 -3.46 -24.48
CA VAL A 55 18.18 -3.47 -25.97
C VAL A 55 19.31 -2.59 -26.52
N GLY A 56 19.95 -1.74 -25.70
CA GLY A 56 20.97 -0.80 -26.15
C GLY A 56 22.42 -1.26 -26.03
N SER A 57 22.71 -2.42 -25.41
CA SER A 57 24.08 -2.83 -25.08
C SER A 57 24.66 -3.99 -25.91
N HIS A 58 23.91 -4.55 -26.87
CA HIS A 58 24.36 -5.72 -27.64
C HIS A 58 24.68 -5.47 -29.12
N ASP A 59 24.45 -4.27 -29.68
CA ASP A 59 24.55 -4.02 -31.13
C ASP A 59 25.67 -3.04 -31.57
N GLN A 60 26.68 -2.75 -30.74
CA GLN A 60 27.76 -1.80 -31.13
C GLN A 60 29.19 -2.37 -31.12
N HIS A 61 29.34 -3.69 -31.25
CA HIS A 61 30.66 -4.29 -31.45
C HIS A 61 30.70 -5.16 -32.71
N GLY A 62 30.98 -4.56 -33.86
CA GLY A 62 31.41 -5.33 -35.02
C GLY A 62 31.27 -4.65 -36.39
N HIS A 63 32.39 -4.68 -37.11
CA HIS A 63 32.59 -4.46 -38.56
C HIS A 63 32.52 -3.01 -39.02
N GLY A 64 33.58 -2.39 -39.57
CA GLY A 64 34.69 -2.95 -40.33
C GLY A 64 34.75 -2.17 -41.66
N HIS A 65 35.98 -1.78 -42.04
CA HIS A 65 36.37 -1.09 -43.29
C HIS A 65 36.28 0.43 -43.29
#